data_AF-A0A7Y4A3T8-F1
#
_entry.id   AF-A0A7Y4A3T8-F1
#
_cell.length_a   1.000
_cell.length_b   1.000
_cell.length_c   1.000
_cell.angle_alpha   90.00
_cell.angle_beta   90.00
_cell.angle_gamma   90.00
#
_symmetry.space_group_name_H-M   'P 1'
#
loop_
_entity.id
_entity.type
_entity.pdbx_description
1 polymer ?
#
loop_
_entity_poly.entity_id
_entity_poly.type
_entity_poly.pdbx_seq_one_letter_code
_entity_poly.pdbx_strand_id
1 'polypeptide(L)'
;MNNLTKATLSLIAISVSSASLASDTDYSILFQHLNRETTMNFRNIAHNAQVMSHAEDEIESLQVGSEHTRMMVSQLHDENAQINTEQNKQIAGNHQNIERNVEAMAHVKDDIESLQIGADYTRMMVTIVHDENAYINTEQDKQIAGNHQNIEHNAEAMAHAEDDIESLQVGSDHTKMMVSQLHDENAQINTEQNKQIAGNHQSIESLQGENQMIKQAVSDTHQQNVRTNLQQDAQIHSNALANSRQDQQILQNHNEIQGLKQDMIQMAKEVDGAYAESAAFAGLVEPYGVGKLSITAALGYHGDAQAVAFGVSERFSGQLTAKLGGAYDTATKTESAFVGVGYEF
;
A
#
# COMPACT_ATOMS: atom_id res chain seq x y z
N MET A 1 91.18 33.84 -129.93
CA MET A 1 90.85 34.84 -130.97
C MET A 1 92.15 35.49 -131.41
N ASN A 2 92.92 34.83 -132.28
CA ASN A 2 92.83 34.90 -133.74
C ASN A 2 93.29 36.26 -134.28
N ASN A 3 94.52 36.33 -134.79
CA ASN A 3 94.81 36.50 -136.21
C ASN A 3 96.34 36.62 -136.42
N LEU A 4 96.96 35.60 -137.04
CA LEU A 4 97.40 35.64 -138.45
C LEU A 4 98.66 36.53 -138.62
N THR A 5 99.79 36.12 -139.19
CA THR A 5 100.06 35.02 -140.12
C THR A 5 101.57 34.84 -140.26
N LYS A 6 101.97 33.59 -140.47
CA LYS A 6 103.15 33.14 -141.21
C LYS A 6 103.53 34.12 -142.35
N ALA A 7 104.71 34.72 -142.28
CA ALA A 7 105.38 35.30 -143.45
C ALA A 7 106.69 34.53 -143.70
N THR A 8 106.68 33.90 -144.86
CA THR A 8 107.70 33.09 -145.53
C THR A 8 109.02 33.84 -145.82
N LEU A 9 110.12 33.08 -145.73
CA LEU A 9 111.36 33.15 -146.52
C LEU A 9 111.49 34.23 -147.63
N SER A 10 112.67 34.85 -147.70
CA SER A 10 113.57 34.67 -148.86
C SER A 10 115.02 35.02 -148.57
N LEU A 11 115.87 34.00 -148.75
CA LEU A 11 117.32 34.08 -148.97
C LEU A 11 117.61 34.95 -150.20
N ILE A 12 118.56 35.88 -150.10
CA ILE A 12 119.40 36.29 -151.25
C ILE A 12 120.83 35.86 -150.89
N ALA A 13 121.26 34.76 -151.49
CA ALA A 13 122.66 34.36 -151.53
C ALA A 13 123.38 35.26 -152.53
N ILE A 14 124.21 36.20 -152.06
CA ILE A 14 125.14 36.93 -152.93
C ILE A 14 126.43 36.11 -153.03
N SER A 15 126.60 35.39 -154.13
CA SER A 15 127.88 34.82 -154.58
C SER A 15 128.64 35.86 -155.42
N VAL A 16 129.82 36.30 -154.98
CA VAL A 16 130.75 37.12 -155.79
C VAL A 16 131.98 36.29 -156.14
N SER A 17 132.23 36.10 -157.45
CA SER A 17 133.40 35.39 -157.99
C SER A 17 134.51 36.36 -158.48
N SER A 18 135.73 36.08 -158.03
CA SER A 18 137.10 36.33 -158.56
C SER A 18 137.37 37.40 -159.64
N ALA A 19 138.37 38.29 -159.42
CA ALA A 19 139.65 38.34 -160.17
C ALA A 19 140.46 39.66 -159.94
N SER A 20 141.78 39.53 -159.67
CA SER A 20 142.82 40.57 -159.49
C SER A 20 142.66 41.43 -158.21
N LEU A 21 143.68 41.76 -157.42
CA LEU A 21 145.11 41.90 -157.64
C LEU A 21 145.92 41.17 -156.56
N ALA A 22 147.07 40.66 -156.99
CA ALA A 22 148.15 40.19 -156.15
C ALA A 22 148.79 41.34 -155.36
N SER A 23 149.43 40.93 -154.25
CA SER A 23 150.36 41.66 -153.36
C SER A 23 149.77 42.35 -152.13
N ASP A 24 149.26 41.59 -151.15
CA ASP A 24 149.67 41.77 -149.73
C ASP A 24 149.01 40.75 -148.78
N THR A 25 149.72 40.42 -147.70
CA THR A 25 149.52 39.24 -146.84
C THR A 25 148.37 39.33 -145.81
N ASP A 26 147.49 40.34 -145.88
CA ASP A 26 146.49 40.65 -144.83
C ASP A 26 145.02 40.30 -145.16
N TYR A 27 144.71 39.81 -146.36
CA TYR A 27 143.33 39.54 -146.79
C TYR A 27 142.74 38.17 -146.38
N SER A 28 143.50 37.29 -145.71
CA SER A 28 143.07 35.92 -145.35
C SER A 28 142.33 35.82 -143.99
N ILE A 29 142.63 36.70 -143.04
CA ILE A 29 142.17 36.56 -141.64
C ILE A 29 140.79 37.21 -141.41
N LEU A 30 140.47 38.30 -142.10
CA LEU A 30 139.19 39.00 -141.90
C LEU A 30 137.98 38.23 -142.45
N PHE A 31 138.14 37.52 -143.57
CA PHE A 31 137.05 36.78 -144.22
C PHE A 31 136.64 35.51 -143.44
N GLN A 32 137.57 34.89 -142.70
CA GLN A 32 137.26 33.80 -141.77
C GLN A 32 136.56 34.27 -140.50
N HIS A 33 136.82 35.50 -140.03
CA HIS A 33 136.19 36.04 -138.82
C HIS A 33 134.71 36.37 -139.05
N LEU A 34 134.39 36.99 -140.19
CA LEU A 34 133.02 37.41 -140.50
C LEU A 34 132.07 36.21 -140.65
N ASN A 35 132.52 35.12 -141.30
CA ASN A 35 131.69 33.93 -141.52
C ASN A 35 131.41 33.15 -140.21
N ARG A 36 132.27 33.30 -139.20
CA ARG A 36 132.13 32.65 -137.89
C ARG A 36 131.13 33.37 -136.99
N GLU A 37 131.06 34.71 -137.04
CA GLU A 37 130.06 35.48 -136.30
C GLU A 37 128.64 35.28 -136.84
N THR A 38 128.45 35.26 -138.15
CA THR A 38 127.09 35.10 -138.74
C THR A 38 126.49 33.74 -138.37
N THR A 39 127.31 32.69 -138.36
CA THR A 39 126.88 31.33 -137.98
C THR A 39 126.50 31.23 -136.50
N MET A 40 127.18 31.97 -135.60
CA MET A 40 126.82 31.98 -134.18
C MET A 40 125.52 32.75 -133.92
N ASN A 41 125.26 33.85 -134.61
CA ASN A 41 124.00 34.60 -134.47
C ASN A 41 122.79 33.79 -134.94
N PHE A 42 122.90 33.01 -136.03
CA PHE A 42 121.83 32.12 -136.47
C PHE A 42 121.50 31.03 -135.46
N ARG A 43 122.52 30.50 -134.75
CA ARG A 43 122.31 29.49 -133.72
C ARG A 43 121.61 30.05 -132.47
N ASN A 44 121.94 31.29 -132.08
CA ASN A 44 121.27 31.98 -130.97
C ASN A 44 119.79 32.28 -131.26
N ILE A 45 119.45 32.68 -132.49
CA ILE A 45 118.05 32.94 -132.88
C ILE A 45 117.22 31.64 -132.86
N ALA A 46 117.77 30.52 -133.35
CA ALA A 46 117.09 29.22 -133.31
C ALA A 46 116.87 28.71 -131.87
N HIS A 47 117.83 28.93 -130.97
CA HIS A 47 117.70 28.56 -129.56
C HIS A 47 116.63 29.39 -128.84
N ASN A 48 116.58 30.71 -129.09
CA ASN A 48 115.57 31.59 -128.49
C ASN A 48 114.15 31.27 -128.99
N ALA A 49 113.98 30.86 -130.25
CA ALA A 49 112.67 30.44 -130.77
C ALA A 49 112.14 29.16 -130.06
N GLN A 50 113.03 28.23 -129.70
CA GLN A 50 112.65 27.06 -128.90
C GLN A 50 112.26 27.42 -127.47
N VAL A 51 112.97 28.36 -126.82
CA VAL A 51 112.63 28.83 -125.46
C VAL A 51 111.28 29.54 -125.44
N MET A 52 110.95 30.34 -126.47
CA MET A 52 109.65 31.01 -126.57
C MET A 52 108.49 30.03 -126.78
N SER A 53 108.68 28.97 -127.58
CA SER A 53 107.64 27.93 -127.75
C SER A 53 107.36 27.18 -126.44
N HIS A 54 108.38 26.88 -125.63
CA HIS A 54 108.18 26.26 -124.32
C HIS A 54 107.47 27.20 -123.33
N ALA A 55 107.76 28.50 -123.39
CA ALA A 55 107.09 29.50 -122.55
C ALA A 55 105.59 29.67 -122.92
N GLU A 56 105.23 29.55 -124.20
CA GLU A 56 103.82 29.59 -124.63
C GLU A 56 103.02 28.38 -124.12
N ASP A 57 103.58 27.17 -124.21
CA ASP A 57 102.94 25.96 -123.67
C ASP A 57 102.74 26.04 -122.14
N GLU A 58 103.71 26.62 -121.41
CA GLU A 58 103.62 26.81 -119.96
C GLU A 58 102.52 27.83 -119.58
N ILE A 59 102.39 28.93 -120.34
CA ILE A 59 101.34 29.93 -120.16
C ILE A 59 99.94 29.34 -120.42
N GLU A 60 99.78 28.51 -121.47
CA GLU A 60 98.48 27.90 -121.77
C GLU A 60 98.07 26.90 -120.68
N SER A 61 99.02 26.14 -120.12
CA SER A 61 98.76 25.25 -118.98
C SER A 61 98.34 26.01 -117.71
N LEU A 62 98.95 27.17 -117.44
CA LEU A 62 98.61 28.04 -116.32
C LEU A 62 97.25 28.71 -116.49
N GLN A 63 96.86 29.06 -117.73
CA GLN A 63 95.53 29.61 -118.05
C GLN A 63 94.42 28.59 -117.83
N VAL A 64 94.62 27.34 -118.25
CA VAL A 64 93.67 26.25 -117.99
C VAL A 64 93.56 25.96 -116.49
N GLY A 65 94.68 25.95 -115.77
CA GLY A 65 94.69 25.84 -114.31
C GLY A 65 93.98 27.00 -113.60
N SER A 66 94.12 28.22 -114.11
CA SER A 66 93.43 29.42 -113.61
C SER A 66 91.92 29.34 -113.81
N GLU A 67 91.44 28.96 -114.99
CA GLU A 67 90.00 28.82 -115.27
C GLU A 67 89.38 27.63 -114.50
N HIS A 68 90.10 26.52 -114.35
CA HIS A 68 89.65 25.42 -113.50
C HIS A 68 89.51 25.87 -112.03
N THR A 69 90.49 26.63 -111.51
CA THR A 69 90.42 27.22 -110.16
C THR A 69 89.24 28.19 -110.05
N ARG A 70 88.98 29.00 -111.08
CA ARG A 70 87.89 29.97 -111.10
C ARG A 70 86.52 29.30 -111.07
N MET A 71 86.33 28.22 -111.84
CA MET A 71 85.12 27.41 -111.81
C MET A 71 84.92 26.73 -110.45
N MET A 72 86.00 26.18 -109.85
CA MET A 72 85.93 25.56 -108.52
C MET A 72 85.55 26.58 -107.44
N VAL A 73 86.11 27.79 -107.49
CA VAL A 73 85.74 28.89 -106.58
C VAL A 73 84.28 29.32 -106.77
N SER A 74 83.78 29.37 -108.00
CA SER A 74 82.37 29.67 -108.28
C SER A 74 81.44 28.59 -107.74
N GLN A 75 81.76 27.31 -107.96
CA GLN A 75 80.97 26.19 -107.42
C GLN A 75 80.95 26.21 -105.90
N LEU A 76 82.10 26.44 -105.25
CA LEU A 76 82.17 26.59 -103.79
C LEU A 76 81.37 27.79 -103.29
N HIS A 77 81.31 28.89 -104.06
CA HIS A 77 80.49 30.04 -103.71
C HIS A 77 79.00 29.71 -103.77
N ASP A 78 78.56 29.02 -104.84
CA ASP A 78 77.17 28.61 -105.02
C ASP A 78 76.73 27.55 -103.99
N GLU A 79 77.60 26.57 -103.69
CA GLU A 79 77.38 25.58 -102.63
C GLU A 79 77.25 26.26 -101.26
N ASN A 80 78.14 27.20 -100.93
CA ASN A 80 78.05 27.96 -99.69
C ASN A 80 76.77 28.81 -99.63
N ALA A 81 76.35 29.41 -100.75
CA ALA A 81 75.10 30.17 -100.82
C ALA A 81 73.86 29.28 -100.62
N GLN A 82 73.86 28.08 -101.20
CA GLN A 82 72.79 27.08 -101.00
C GLN A 82 72.76 26.56 -99.56
N ILE A 83 73.92 26.21 -98.99
CA ILE A 83 74.05 25.79 -97.58
C ILE A 83 73.53 26.89 -96.65
N ASN A 84 73.95 28.14 -96.85
CA ASN A 84 73.48 29.27 -96.04
C ASN A 84 71.96 29.45 -96.18
N THR A 85 71.41 29.28 -97.37
CA THR A 85 69.96 29.37 -97.61
C THR A 85 69.20 28.28 -96.86
N GLU A 86 69.69 27.04 -96.90
CA GLU A 86 69.04 25.91 -96.23
C GLU A 86 69.18 25.98 -94.71
N GLN A 87 70.35 26.38 -94.20
CA GLN A 87 70.56 26.68 -92.78
C GLN A 87 69.61 27.77 -92.29
N ASN A 88 69.45 28.86 -93.05
CA ASN A 88 68.52 29.93 -92.69
C ASN A 88 67.06 29.46 -92.68
N LYS A 89 66.65 28.56 -93.59
CA LYS A 89 65.32 27.93 -93.53
C LYS A 89 65.15 27.04 -92.30
N GLN A 90 66.15 26.23 -91.95
CA GLN A 90 66.12 25.40 -90.74
C GLN A 90 66.04 26.25 -89.47
N ILE A 91 66.81 27.34 -89.40
CA ILE A 91 66.77 28.30 -88.29
C ILE A 91 65.37 28.91 -88.17
N ALA A 92 64.77 29.34 -89.29
CA ALA A 92 63.42 29.88 -89.29
C ALA A 92 62.38 28.84 -88.83
N GLY A 93 62.48 27.59 -89.28
CA GLY A 93 61.61 26.49 -88.85
C GLY A 93 61.78 26.16 -87.36
N ASN A 94 63.02 26.14 -86.86
CA ASN A 94 63.32 25.96 -85.45
C ASN A 94 62.79 27.11 -84.60
N HIS A 95 62.89 28.35 -85.08
CA HIS A 95 62.34 29.52 -84.41
C HIS A 95 60.82 29.39 -84.24
N GLN A 96 60.10 29.03 -85.31
CA GLN A 96 58.65 28.79 -85.23
C GLN A 96 58.29 27.63 -84.28
N ASN A 97 59.08 26.55 -84.22
CA ASN A 97 58.86 25.47 -83.27
C ASN A 97 59.10 25.91 -81.82
N ILE A 98 60.11 26.75 -81.58
CA ILE A 98 60.37 27.33 -80.26
C ILE A 98 59.19 28.23 -79.85
N GLU A 99 58.70 29.09 -80.75
CA GLU A 99 57.52 29.92 -80.48
C GLU A 99 56.30 29.08 -80.09
N ARG A 100 55.97 28.03 -80.88
CA ARG A 100 54.86 27.12 -80.54
C ARG A 100 55.07 26.40 -79.20
N ASN A 101 56.30 26.00 -78.89
CA ASN A 101 56.62 25.37 -77.61
C ASN A 101 56.47 26.34 -76.44
N VAL A 102 56.85 27.61 -76.60
CA VAL A 102 56.66 28.66 -75.60
C VAL A 102 55.17 28.90 -75.34
N GLU A 103 54.36 28.97 -76.39
CA GLU A 103 52.90 29.09 -76.28
C GLU A 103 52.29 27.86 -75.56
N ALA A 104 52.69 26.64 -75.93
CA ALA A 104 52.24 25.42 -75.26
C ALA A 104 52.66 25.37 -73.78
N MET A 105 53.87 25.81 -73.45
CA MET A 105 54.34 25.91 -72.06
C MET A 105 53.56 26.95 -71.25
N ALA A 106 53.13 28.05 -71.87
CA ALA A 106 52.26 29.03 -71.23
C ALA A 106 50.89 28.41 -70.88
N HIS A 107 50.27 27.69 -71.82
CA HIS A 107 49.01 26.97 -71.55
C HIS A 107 49.16 25.90 -70.45
N VAL A 108 50.23 25.10 -70.47
CA VAL A 108 50.50 24.11 -69.41
C VAL A 108 50.68 24.77 -68.05
N LYS A 109 51.34 25.94 -68.00
CA LYS A 109 51.47 26.72 -66.76
C LYS A 109 50.10 27.15 -66.25
N ASP A 110 49.23 27.67 -67.12
CA ASP A 110 47.87 28.08 -66.76
C ASP A 110 47.01 26.89 -66.29
N ASP A 111 47.16 25.71 -66.92
CA ASP A 111 46.49 24.46 -66.50
C ASP A 111 46.98 23.99 -65.11
N ILE A 112 48.29 24.05 -64.86
CA ILE A 112 48.86 23.70 -63.54
C ILE A 112 48.34 24.64 -62.45
N GLU A 113 48.30 25.94 -62.71
CA GLU A 113 47.76 26.93 -61.75
C GLU A 113 46.28 26.67 -61.47
N SER A 114 45.49 26.37 -62.51
CA SER A 114 44.06 26.00 -62.37
C SER A 114 43.86 24.72 -61.56
N LEU A 115 44.68 23.69 -61.79
CA LEU A 115 44.66 22.44 -61.03
C LEU A 115 45.07 22.63 -59.57
N GLN A 116 46.06 23.49 -59.30
CA GLN A 116 46.48 23.83 -57.93
C GLN A 116 45.35 24.51 -57.16
N ILE A 117 44.68 25.49 -57.77
CA ILE A 117 43.50 26.14 -57.17
C ILE A 117 42.40 25.10 -56.86
N GLY A 118 42.13 24.19 -57.79
CA GLY A 118 41.16 23.10 -57.59
C GLY A 118 41.56 22.14 -56.46
N ALA A 119 42.85 21.79 -56.36
CA ALA A 119 43.38 20.93 -55.31
C ALA A 119 43.31 21.60 -53.92
N ASP A 120 43.65 22.89 -53.83
CA ASP A 120 43.58 23.67 -52.60
C ASP A 120 42.13 23.84 -52.14
N TYR A 121 41.21 24.12 -53.07
CA TYR A 121 39.77 24.14 -52.78
C TYR A 121 39.27 22.78 -52.25
N THR A 122 39.66 21.69 -52.89
CA THR A 122 39.29 20.33 -52.45
C THR A 122 39.83 20.03 -51.06
N ARG A 123 41.09 20.39 -50.79
CA ARG A 123 41.71 20.20 -49.47
C ARG A 123 41.00 20.99 -48.38
N MET A 124 40.64 22.25 -48.67
CA MET A 124 39.86 23.09 -47.76
C MET A 124 38.49 22.46 -47.46
N MET A 125 37.78 21.97 -48.48
CA MET A 125 36.49 21.32 -48.30
C MET A 125 36.60 20.03 -47.48
N VAL A 126 37.63 19.21 -47.71
CA VAL A 126 37.88 18.01 -46.89
C VAL A 126 38.15 18.38 -45.43
N THR A 127 38.93 19.42 -45.17
CA THR A 127 39.17 19.89 -43.79
C THR A 127 37.90 20.38 -43.13
N ILE A 128 37.07 21.18 -43.81
CA ILE A 128 35.78 21.65 -43.27
C ILE A 128 34.89 20.46 -42.90
N VAL A 129 34.72 19.49 -43.80
CA VAL A 129 33.91 18.30 -43.55
C VAL A 129 34.49 17.46 -42.41
N HIS A 130 35.81 17.37 -42.30
CA HIS A 130 36.46 16.66 -41.20
C HIS A 130 36.17 17.34 -39.85
N ASP A 131 36.31 18.66 -39.77
CA ASP A 131 36.09 19.43 -38.55
C ASP A 131 34.60 19.41 -38.14
N GLU A 132 33.67 19.53 -39.10
CA GLU A 132 32.24 19.39 -38.86
C GLU A 132 31.89 18.01 -38.30
N ASN A 133 32.41 16.94 -38.89
CA ASN A 133 32.19 15.58 -38.40
C ASN A 133 32.81 15.36 -37.01
N ALA A 134 33.99 15.91 -36.74
CA ALA A 134 34.61 15.84 -35.42
C ALA A 134 33.78 16.55 -34.35
N TYR A 135 33.22 17.72 -34.68
CA TYR A 135 32.29 18.44 -33.82
C TYR A 135 31.00 17.65 -33.56
N ILE A 136 30.37 17.12 -34.62
CA ILE A 136 29.15 16.30 -34.51
C ILE A 136 29.38 15.08 -33.62
N ASN A 137 30.48 14.35 -33.84
CA ASN A 137 30.82 13.18 -33.04
C ASN A 137 31.01 13.55 -31.56
N THR A 138 31.69 14.66 -31.28
CA THR A 138 31.89 15.14 -29.90
C THR A 138 30.57 15.48 -29.21
N GLU A 139 29.63 16.12 -29.92
CA GLU A 139 28.31 16.43 -29.35
C GLU A 139 27.43 15.18 -29.18
N GLN A 140 27.53 14.21 -30.10
CA GLN A 140 26.86 12.91 -29.96
C GLN A 140 27.41 12.14 -28.74
N ASP A 141 28.72 12.12 -28.53
CA ASP A 141 29.34 11.47 -27.37
C ASP A 141 28.86 12.08 -26.05
N LYS A 142 28.71 13.42 -25.99
CA LYS A 142 28.13 14.10 -24.82
C LYS A 142 26.68 13.69 -24.58
N GLN A 143 25.86 13.60 -25.62
CA GLN A 143 24.47 13.14 -25.50
C GLN A 143 24.39 11.68 -25.04
N ILE A 144 25.24 10.81 -25.57
CA ILE A 144 25.32 9.40 -25.16
C ILE A 144 25.72 9.30 -23.69
N ALA A 145 26.72 10.07 -23.26
CA ALA A 145 27.14 10.10 -21.86
C ALA A 145 26.01 10.58 -20.92
N GLY A 146 25.28 11.65 -21.30
CA GLY A 146 24.13 12.11 -20.52
C GLY A 146 22.99 11.09 -20.47
N ASN A 147 22.70 10.42 -21.58
CA ASN A 147 21.71 9.35 -21.62
C ASN A 147 22.12 8.16 -20.77
N HIS A 148 23.41 7.79 -20.76
CA HIS A 148 23.94 6.73 -19.92
C HIS A 148 23.73 7.02 -18.43
N GLN A 149 24.04 8.25 -17.99
CA GLN A 149 23.80 8.68 -16.62
C GLN A 149 22.31 8.65 -16.24
N ASN A 150 21.42 9.08 -17.15
CA ASN A 150 19.97 9.01 -16.91
C ASN A 150 19.48 7.56 -16.80
N ILE A 151 20.03 6.64 -17.60
CA ILE A 151 19.70 5.21 -17.53
C ILE A 151 20.16 4.63 -16.20
N GLU A 152 21.37 4.94 -15.75
CA GLU A 152 21.87 4.50 -14.43
C GLU A 152 20.98 5.02 -13.30
N HIS A 153 20.66 6.31 -13.31
CA HIS A 153 19.78 6.90 -12.29
C HIS A 153 18.39 6.27 -12.28
N ASN A 154 17.81 6.03 -13.46
CA ASN A 154 16.51 5.35 -13.57
C ASN A 154 16.58 3.89 -13.09
N ALA A 155 17.69 3.19 -13.35
CA ALA A 155 17.89 1.82 -12.86
C ALA A 155 17.96 1.77 -11.33
N GLU A 156 18.68 2.70 -10.70
CA GLU A 156 18.73 2.84 -9.24
C GLU A 156 17.35 3.16 -8.66
N ALA A 157 16.61 4.11 -9.27
CA ALA A 157 15.25 4.45 -8.83
C ALA A 157 14.28 3.26 -8.97
N MET A 158 14.42 2.44 -10.02
CA MET A 158 13.63 1.22 -10.20
C MET A 158 13.95 0.15 -9.14
N ALA A 159 15.23 -0.02 -8.79
CA ALA A 159 15.63 -0.95 -7.73
C ALA A 159 15.02 -0.54 -6.36
N HIS A 160 15.06 0.75 -6.03
CA HIS A 160 14.40 1.25 -4.81
C HIS A 160 12.88 1.06 -4.84
N ALA A 161 12.23 1.28 -6.00
CA ALA A 161 10.80 1.04 -6.14
C ALA A 161 10.43 -0.45 -5.98
N GLU A 162 11.31 -1.36 -6.42
CA GLU A 162 11.14 -2.80 -6.23
C GLU A 162 11.21 -3.18 -4.73
N ASP A 163 12.20 -2.66 -4.00
CA ASP A 163 12.33 -2.84 -2.55
C ASP A 163 11.09 -2.29 -1.80
N ASP A 164 10.61 -1.10 -2.17
CA ASP A 164 9.41 -0.49 -1.58
C ASP A 164 8.15 -1.35 -1.83
N ILE A 165 8.01 -1.92 -3.04
CA ILE A 165 6.91 -2.81 -3.38
C ILE A 165 6.97 -4.09 -2.53
N GLU A 166 8.15 -4.68 -2.36
CA GLU A 166 8.32 -5.88 -1.52
C GLU A 166 7.95 -5.58 -0.06
N SER A 167 8.41 -4.46 0.48
CA SER A 167 8.05 -4.00 1.83
C SER A 167 6.54 -3.80 2.01
N LEU A 168 5.88 -3.19 1.03
CA LEU A 168 4.42 -3.01 1.02
C LEU A 168 3.67 -4.34 0.94
N GLN A 169 4.18 -5.31 0.17
CA GLN A 169 3.59 -6.65 0.08
C GLN A 169 3.67 -7.37 1.43
N VAL A 170 4.83 -7.33 2.09
CA VAL A 170 5.02 -7.89 3.44
C VAL A 170 4.06 -7.24 4.44
N GLY A 171 3.94 -5.90 4.43
CA GLY A 171 3.00 -5.17 5.28
C GLY A 171 1.53 -5.53 5.01
N SER A 172 1.16 -5.68 3.73
CA SER A 172 -0.17 -6.15 3.31
C SER A 172 -0.46 -7.55 3.84
N ASP A 173 0.49 -8.48 3.69
CA ASP A 173 0.29 -9.88 4.11
C ASP A 173 0.24 -10.01 5.63
N HIS A 174 1.03 -9.22 6.36
CA HIS A 174 0.90 -9.10 7.81
C HIS A 174 -0.49 -8.58 8.22
N THR A 175 -0.99 -7.56 7.53
CA THR A 175 -2.33 -7.01 7.78
C THR A 175 -3.43 -8.03 7.52
N LYS A 176 -3.36 -8.79 6.41
CA LYS A 176 -4.31 -9.87 6.12
C LYS A 176 -4.30 -10.94 7.21
N MET A 177 -3.13 -11.32 7.70
CA MET A 177 -2.99 -12.30 8.78
C MET A 177 -3.64 -11.79 10.07
N MET A 178 -3.38 -10.55 10.46
CA MET A 178 -3.98 -9.95 11.65
C MET A 178 -5.50 -9.83 11.55
N VAL A 179 -6.04 -9.46 10.36
CA VAL A 179 -7.48 -9.42 10.12
C VAL A 179 -8.11 -10.81 10.21
N SER A 180 -7.45 -11.85 9.68
CA SER A 180 -7.93 -13.22 9.80
C SER A 180 -7.95 -13.69 11.27
N GLN A 181 -6.89 -13.40 12.03
CA GLN A 181 -6.82 -13.73 13.46
C GLN A 181 -7.92 -13.03 14.25
N LEU A 182 -8.13 -11.73 14.04
CA LEU A 182 -9.22 -10.98 14.68
C LEU A 182 -10.60 -11.51 14.29
N HIS A 183 -10.77 -11.99 13.05
CA HIS A 183 -12.02 -12.60 12.63
C HIS A 183 -12.30 -13.91 13.39
N ASP A 184 -11.30 -14.76 13.52
CA ASP A 184 -11.40 -16.03 14.26
C ASP A 184 -11.64 -15.80 15.75
N GLU A 185 -10.93 -14.85 16.37
CA GLU A 185 -11.12 -14.45 17.76
C GLU A 185 -12.55 -13.94 18.01
N ASN A 186 -13.06 -13.06 17.14
CA ASN A 186 -14.43 -12.57 17.23
C ASN A 186 -15.46 -13.69 17.07
N ALA A 187 -15.22 -14.65 16.16
CA ALA A 187 -16.10 -15.81 16.00
C ALA A 187 -16.14 -16.70 17.26
N GLN A 188 -14.98 -16.90 17.91
CA GLN A 188 -14.88 -17.63 19.18
C GLN A 188 -15.60 -16.90 20.32
N ILE A 189 -15.37 -15.59 20.48
CA ILE A 189 -16.03 -14.75 21.49
C ILE A 189 -17.55 -14.80 21.31
N ASN A 190 -18.03 -14.62 20.08
CA ASN A 190 -19.47 -14.69 19.77
C ASN A 190 -20.06 -16.07 20.11
N THR A 191 -19.33 -17.14 19.82
CA THR A 191 -19.77 -18.50 20.15
C THR A 191 -19.89 -18.70 21.66
N GLU A 192 -18.91 -18.20 22.44
CA GLU A 192 -18.92 -18.32 23.89
C GLU A 192 -20.01 -17.45 24.54
N GLN A 193 -20.17 -16.21 24.08
CA GLN A 193 -21.26 -15.33 24.53
C GLN A 193 -22.63 -15.95 24.27
N ASN A 194 -22.84 -16.55 23.09
CA ASN A 194 -24.09 -17.24 22.77
C ASN A 194 -24.37 -18.43 23.69
N LYS A 195 -23.34 -19.20 24.08
CA LYS A 195 -23.49 -20.28 25.07
C LYS A 195 -23.90 -19.74 26.45
N GLN A 196 -23.26 -18.66 26.89
CA GLN A 196 -23.60 -18.02 28.17
C GLN A 196 -25.03 -17.46 28.16
N ILE A 197 -25.45 -16.83 27.07
CA ILE A 197 -26.82 -16.33 26.90
C ILE A 197 -27.82 -17.49 26.96
N ALA A 198 -27.54 -18.60 26.27
CA ALA A 198 -28.40 -19.78 26.32
C ALA A 198 -28.50 -20.36 27.74
N GLY A 199 -27.38 -20.47 28.46
CA GLY A 199 -27.38 -20.93 29.86
C GLY A 199 -28.13 -19.99 30.81
N ASN A 200 -27.97 -18.67 30.62
CA ASN A 200 -28.71 -17.67 31.38
C ASN A 200 -30.21 -17.73 31.09
N HIS A 201 -30.60 -17.95 29.83
CA HIS A 201 -31.99 -18.11 29.44
C HIS A 201 -32.65 -19.30 30.15
N GLN A 202 -32.00 -20.47 30.14
CA GLN A 202 -32.47 -21.65 30.87
C GLN A 202 -32.60 -21.41 32.38
N SER A 203 -31.64 -20.70 32.98
CA SER A 203 -31.67 -20.36 34.41
C SER A 203 -32.84 -19.43 34.75
N ILE A 204 -33.11 -18.43 33.90
CA ILE A 204 -34.25 -17.52 34.04
C ILE A 204 -35.57 -18.27 33.93
N GLU A 205 -35.71 -19.19 32.97
CA GLU A 205 -36.90 -20.03 32.83
C GLU A 205 -37.16 -20.88 34.08
N SER A 206 -36.11 -21.50 34.64
CA SER A 206 -36.21 -22.26 35.90
C SER A 206 -36.69 -21.38 37.06
N LEU A 207 -36.08 -20.19 37.22
CA LEU A 207 -36.46 -19.23 38.27
C LEU A 207 -37.88 -18.70 38.09
N GLN A 208 -38.36 -18.54 36.87
CA GLN A 208 -39.74 -18.16 36.59
C GLN A 208 -40.72 -19.27 37.01
N GLY A 209 -40.40 -20.53 36.70
CA GLY A 209 -41.17 -21.69 37.16
C GLY A 209 -41.23 -21.81 38.68
N GLU A 210 -40.08 -21.67 39.35
CA GLU A 210 -40.00 -21.67 40.82
C GLU A 210 -40.83 -20.54 41.44
N ASN A 211 -40.74 -19.31 40.90
CA ASN A 211 -41.53 -18.19 41.38
C ASN A 211 -43.04 -18.41 41.21
N GLN A 212 -43.49 -19.07 40.14
CA GLN A 212 -44.90 -19.41 39.96
C GLN A 212 -45.35 -20.44 41.02
N MET A 213 -44.54 -21.47 41.28
CA MET A 213 -44.84 -22.46 42.32
C MET A 213 -44.90 -21.83 43.72
N ILE A 214 -43.95 -20.94 44.04
CA ILE A 214 -43.95 -20.23 45.34
C ILE A 214 -45.19 -19.35 45.47
N LYS A 215 -45.57 -18.60 44.43
CA LYS A 215 -46.80 -17.79 44.44
C LYS A 215 -48.04 -18.65 44.72
N GLN A 216 -48.14 -19.82 44.08
CA GLN A 216 -49.24 -20.74 44.30
C GLN A 216 -49.23 -21.29 45.74
N ALA A 217 -48.08 -21.78 46.22
CA ALA A 217 -47.95 -22.33 47.56
C ALA A 217 -48.28 -21.30 48.67
N VAL A 218 -47.87 -20.04 48.48
CA VAL A 218 -48.21 -18.93 49.40
C VAL A 218 -49.71 -18.66 49.38
N SER A 219 -50.34 -18.64 48.20
CA SER A 219 -51.79 -18.46 48.07
C SER A 219 -52.57 -19.58 48.76
N ASP A 220 -52.19 -20.83 48.51
CA ASP A 220 -52.82 -22.02 49.10
C ASP A 220 -52.68 -22.03 50.62
N THR A 221 -51.49 -21.73 51.14
CA THR A 221 -51.23 -21.61 52.58
C THR A 221 -52.07 -20.50 53.20
N HIS A 222 -52.16 -19.35 52.54
CA HIS A 222 -52.97 -18.24 53.03
C HIS A 222 -54.46 -18.61 53.08
N GLN A 223 -54.99 -19.24 52.02
CA GLN A 223 -56.37 -19.72 52.00
C GLN A 223 -56.64 -20.75 53.10
N GLN A 224 -55.71 -21.67 53.33
CA GLN A 224 -55.83 -22.66 54.39
C GLN A 224 -55.83 -22.02 55.78
N ASN A 225 -54.96 -21.05 56.02
CA ASN A 225 -54.93 -20.30 57.28
C ASN A 225 -56.22 -19.51 57.51
N VAL A 226 -56.75 -18.85 56.49
CA VAL A 226 -58.04 -18.15 56.57
C VAL A 226 -59.17 -19.12 56.94
N ARG A 227 -59.23 -20.30 56.31
CA ARG A 227 -60.23 -21.33 56.65
C ARG A 227 -60.10 -21.81 58.10
N THR A 228 -58.87 -22.08 58.56
CA THR A 228 -58.61 -22.50 59.95
C THR A 228 -59.03 -21.41 60.94
N ASN A 229 -58.69 -20.15 60.67
CA ASN A 229 -59.06 -19.02 61.55
C ASN A 229 -60.59 -18.85 61.62
N LEU A 230 -61.30 -18.94 60.49
CA LEU A 230 -62.77 -18.89 60.48
C LEU A 230 -63.40 -20.03 61.29
N GLN A 231 -62.83 -21.24 61.24
CA GLN A 231 -63.29 -22.36 62.05
C GLN A 231 -63.04 -22.12 63.55
N GLN A 232 -61.88 -21.58 63.92
CA GLN A 232 -61.55 -21.23 65.30
C GLN A 232 -62.47 -20.14 65.83
N ASP A 233 -62.73 -19.08 65.06
CA ASP A 233 -63.67 -18.02 65.44
C ASP A 233 -65.08 -18.56 65.70
N ALA A 234 -65.56 -19.47 64.85
CA ALA A 234 -66.86 -20.12 65.05
C ALA A 234 -66.89 -20.95 66.34
N GLN A 235 -65.82 -21.68 66.65
CA GLN A 235 -65.70 -22.44 67.90
C GLN A 235 -65.65 -21.53 69.13
N ILE A 236 -64.88 -20.44 69.07
CA ILE A 236 -64.81 -19.44 70.16
C ILE A 236 -66.19 -18.85 70.42
N HIS A 237 -66.93 -18.48 69.36
CA HIS A 237 -68.29 -17.95 69.50
C HIS A 237 -69.25 -18.97 70.13
N SER A 238 -69.19 -20.23 69.69
CA SER A 238 -69.97 -21.32 70.28
C SER A 238 -69.65 -21.52 71.77
N ASN A 239 -68.37 -21.51 72.13
CA ASN A 239 -67.93 -21.64 73.53
C ASN A 239 -68.37 -20.44 74.37
N ALA A 240 -68.30 -19.22 73.84
CA ALA A 240 -68.79 -18.02 74.53
C ALA A 240 -70.29 -18.11 74.84
N LEU A 241 -71.10 -18.61 73.89
CA LEU A 241 -72.53 -18.86 74.10
C LEU A 241 -72.78 -19.96 75.14
N ALA A 242 -72.00 -21.05 75.10
CA ALA A 242 -72.09 -22.13 76.08
C ALA A 242 -71.76 -21.65 77.50
N ASN A 243 -70.68 -20.88 77.66
CA ASN A 243 -70.28 -20.29 78.94
C ASN A 243 -71.37 -19.34 79.47
N SER A 244 -71.93 -18.47 78.62
CA SER A 244 -73.01 -17.57 79.02
C SER A 244 -74.25 -18.33 79.51
N ARG A 245 -74.59 -19.46 78.89
CA ARG A 245 -75.68 -20.33 79.37
C ARG A 245 -75.34 -21.00 80.70
N GLN A 246 -74.11 -21.46 80.87
CA GLN A 246 -73.64 -22.03 82.14
C GLN A 246 -73.69 -20.98 83.26
N ASP A 247 -73.28 -19.75 83.01
CA ASP A 247 -73.37 -18.65 83.99
C ASP A 247 -74.82 -18.41 84.41
N GLN A 248 -75.77 -18.42 83.47
CA GLN A 248 -77.19 -18.31 83.78
C GLN A 248 -77.71 -19.49 84.62
N GLN A 249 -77.31 -20.72 84.31
CA GLN A 249 -77.67 -21.90 85.09
C GLN A 249 -77.08 -21.86 86.50
N ILE A 250 -75.83 -21.43 86.64
CA ILE A 250 -75.19 -21.25 87.95
C ILE A 250 -75.95 -20.23 88.79
N LEU A 251 -76.38 -19.11 88.20
CA LEU A 251 -77.19 -18.10 88.89
C LEU A 251 -78.56 -18.65 89.31
N GLN A 252 -79.23 -19.42 88.45
CA GLN A 252 -80.51 -20.08 88.78
C GLN A 252 -80.34 -21.07 89.92
N ASN A 253 -79.38 -21.99 89.80
CA ASN A 253 -79.05 -22.97 90.84
C ASN A 253 -78.68 -22.27 92.15
N HIS A 254 -77.93 -21.17 92.10
CA HIS A 254 -77.60 -20.40 93.30
C HIS A 254 -78.85 -19.88 94.01
N ASN A 255 -79.79 -19.29 93.27
CA ASN A 255 -81.04 -18.79 93.82
C ASN A 255 -81.92 -19.92 94.39
N GLU A 256 -82.02 -21.05 93.68
CA GLU A 256 -82.73 -22.24 94.16
C GLU A 256 -82.12 -22.78 95.46
N ILE A 257 -80.79 -22.88 95.54
CA ILE A 257 -80.10 -23.31 96.77
C ILE A 257 -80.34 -22.34 97.92
N GLN A 258 -80.36 -21.02 97.67
CA GLN A 258 -80.70 -20.04 98.71
C GLN A 258 -82.15 -20.20 99.19
N GLY A 259 -83.09 -20.46 98.29
CA GLY A 259 -84.48 -20.78 98.61
C GLY A 259 -84.58 -22.05 99.46
N LEU A 260 -83.99 -23.15 98.99
CA LEU A 260 -83.93 -24.41 99.74
C LEU A 260 -83.31 -24.24 101.14
N LYS A 261 -82.26 -23.40 101.26
CA LYS A 261 -81.65 -23.10 102.55
C LYS A 261 -82.61 -22.35 103.48
N GLN A 262 -83.39 -21.39 102.97
CA GLN A 262 -84.40 -20.68 103.75
C GLN A 262 -85.53 -21.61 104.18
N ASP A 263 -86.04 -22.42 103.26
CA ASP A 263 -87.09 -23.41 103.54
C ASP A 263 -86.63 -24.41 104.59
N MET A 264 -85.37 -24.87 104.52
CA MET A 264 -84.81 -25.80 105.52
C MET A 264 -84.67 -25.15 106.90
N ILE A 265 -84.29 -23.87 106.98
CA ILE A 265 -84.26 -23.13 108.25
C ILE A 265 -85.67 -22.96 108.82
N GLN A 266 -86.65 -22.66 107.96
CA GLN A 266 -88.04 -22.50 108.35
C GLN A 266 -88.63 -23.84 108.86
N MET A 267 -88.40 -24.93 108.12
CA MET A 267 -88.79 -26.27 108.53
C MET A 267 -88.14 -26.66 109.87
N ALA A 268 -86.86 -26.33 110.09
CA ALA A 268 -86.20 -26.59 111.37
C ALA A 268 -86.91 -25.84 112.52
N LYS A 269 -87.33 -24.58 112.31
CA LYS A 269 -88.12 -23.82 113.30
C LYS A 269 -89.50 -24.42 113.52
N GLU A 270 -90.19 -24.85 112.46
CA GLU A 270 -91.50 -25.51 112.56
C GLU A 270 -91.41 -26.82 113.34
N VAL A 271 -90.36 -27.59 113.09
CA VAL A 271 -90.07 -28.82 113.84
C VAL A 271 -89.79 -28.50 115.31
N ASP A 272 -88.92 -27.53 115.61
CA ASP A 272 -88.64 -27.12 116.98
C ASP A 272 -89.88 -26.58 117.70
N GLY A 273 -90.69 -25.76 117.02
CA GLY A 273 -91.97 -25.27 117.52
C GLY A 273 -92.94 -26.40 117.83
N ALA A 274 -93.15 -27.32 116.89
CA ALA A 274 -94.03 -28.48 117.07
C ALA A 274 -93.58 -29.38 118.22
N TYR A 275 -92.27 -29.61 118.38
CA TYR A 275 -91.75 -30.37 119.53
C TYR A 275 -91.90 -29.61 120.86
N ALA A 276 -91.70 -28.29 120.88
CA ALA A 276 -91.94 -27.47 122.06
C ALA A 276 -93.42 -27.48 122.46
N GLU A 277 -94.33 -27.38 121.50
CA GLU A 277 -95.78 -27.51 121.73
C GLU A 277 -96.15 -28.89 122.24
N SER A 278 -95.60 -29.95 121.65
CA SER A 278 -95.79 -31.33 122.10
C SER A 278 -95.34 -31.51 123.55
N ALA A 279 -94.18 -30.95 123.93
CA ALA A 279 -93.71 -30.94 125.31
C ALA A 279 -94.62 -30.13 126.25
N ALA A 280 -95.13 -28.97 125.80
CA ALA A 280 -96.08 -28.17 126.55
C ALA A 280 -97.39 -28.93 126.78
N PHE A 281 -97.95 -29.57 125.74
CA PHE A 281 -99.14 -30.40 125.85
C PHE A 281 -98.95 -31.59 126.79
N ALA A 282 -97.79 -32.25 126.74
CA ALA A 282 -97.47 -33.34 127.66
C ALA A 282 -97.37 -32.88 129.13
N GLY A 283 -97.05 -31.61 129.36
CA GLY A 283 -97.03 -31.00 130.70
C GLY A 283 -98.41 -30.64 131.26
N LEU A 284 -99.49 -30.74 130.47
CA LEU A 284 -100.84 -30.46 130.96
C LEU A 284 -101.29 -31.54 131.94
N VAL A 285 -101.65 -31.11 133.15
CA VAL A 285 -102.07 -32.01 134.22
C VAL A 285 -103.47 -32.56 133.92
N GLU A 286 -103.64 -33.86 134.14
CA GLU A 286 -104.94 -34.53 133.99
C GLU A 286 -105.79 -34.39 135.27
N PRO A 287 -107.12 -34.30 135.16
CA PRO A 287 -108.01 -34.09 136.29
C PRO A 287 -108.11 -35.36 137.16
N TYR A 288 -107.73 -35.25 138.44
CA TYR A 288 -107.87 -36.36 139.40
C TYR A 288 -109.31 -36.60 139.90
N GLY A 289 -110.25 -35.67 139.66
CA GLY A 289 -111.61 -35.71 140.22
C GLY A 289 -112.72 -35.89 139.19
N VAL A 290 -113.70 -36.75 139.48
CA VAL A 290 -114.89 -36.99 138.63
C VAL A 290 -115.90 -35.84 138.73
N GLY A 291 -116.45 -35.40 137.59
CA GLY A 291 -117.49 -34.37 137.50
C GLY A 291 -116.99 -32.94 137.73
N LYS A 292 -115.68 -32.70 137.61
CA LYS A 292 -115.06 -31.37 137.76
C LYS A 292 -114.33 -30.98 136.48
N LEU A 293 -114.52 -29.73 136.07
CA LEU A 293 -113.75 -29.09 135.02
C LEU A 293 -112.36 -28.69 135.54
N SER A 294 -111.30 -29.04 134.82
CA SER A 294 -109.93 -28.62 135.10
C SER A 294 -109.40 -27.76 133.97
N ILE A 295 -108.86 -26.59 134.34
CA ILE A 295 -108.13 -25.69 133.44
C ILE A 295 -106.66 -25.85 133.77
N THR A 296 -105.85 -26.19 132.77
CA THR A 296 -104.42 -26.40 132.93
C THR A 296 -103.64 -25.57 131.93
N ALA A 297 -102.44 -25.16 132.33
CA ALA A 297 -101.51 -24.47 131.47
C ALA A 297 -100.11 -25.05 131.71
N ALA A 298 -99.34 -25.17 130.64
CA ALA A 298 -98.01 -25.75 130.68
C ALA A 298 -97.10 -25.04 129.69
N LEU A 299 -95.79 -25.09 129.97
CA LEU A 299 -94.74 -24.52 129.13
C LEU A 299 -93.85 -25.64 128.62
N GLY A 300 -93.52 -25.61 127.34
CA GLY A 300 -92.63 -26.55 126.68
C GLY A 300 -91.46 -25.84 126.03
N TYR A 301 -90.31 -26.51 125.99
CA TYR A 301 -89.07 -26.00 125.41
C TYR A 301 -88.46 -27.08 124.52
N HIS A 302 -88.04 -26.72 123.31
CA HIS A 302 -87.29 -27.58 122.42
C HIS A 302 -86.39 -26.73 121.51
N GLY A 303 -85.07 -26.98 121.51
CA GLY A 303 -84.12 -26.12 120.82
C GLY A 303 -84.21 -24.66 121.32
N ASP A 304 -84.29 -23.71 120.39
CA ASP A 304 -84.53 -22.29 120.68
C ASP A 304 -86.04 -21.93 120.76
N ALA A 305 -86.94 -22.90 120.55
CA ALA A 305 -88.38 -22.71 120.59
C ALA A 305 -88.95 -22.85 122.01
N GLN A 306 -89.92 -21.98 122.32
CA GLN A 306 -90.71 -22.03 123.54
C GLN A 306 -92.18 -22.06 123.18
N ALA A 307 -92.97 -22.92 123.80
CA ALA A 307 -94.40 -23.00 123.58
C ALA A 307 -95.18 -22.93 124.89
N VAL A 308 -96.35 -22.30 124.84
CA VAL A 308 -97.32 -22.28 125.92
C VAL A 308 -98.57 -23.03 125.48
N ALA A 309 -98.96 -24.04 126.27
CA ALA A 309 -100.18 -24.79 126.06
C ALA A 309 -101.19 -24.46 127.16
N PHE A 310 -102.46 -24.38 126.77
CA PHE A 310 -103.60 -24.31 127.68
C PHE A 310 -104.60 -25.39 127.32
N GLY A 311 -105.11 -26.07 128.33
CA GLY A 311 -106.05 -27.17 128.18
C GLY A 311 -107.22 -27.03 129.12
N VAL A 312 -108.37 -27.50 128.66
CA VAL A 312 -109.51 -27.78 129.52
C VAL A 312 -109.81 -29.27 129.42
N SER A 313 -110.05 -29.88 130.57
CA SER A 313 -110.32 -31.30 130.67
C SER A 313 -111.42 -31.56 131.67
N GLU A 314 -112.24 -32.56 131.38
CA GLU A 314 -113.29 -33.00 132.27
C GLU A 314 -113.31 -34.53 132.32
N ARG A 315 -113.35 -35.05 133.54
CA ARG A 315 -113.58 -36.47 133.79
C ARG A 315 -115.07 -36.68 134.04
N PHE A 316 -115.81 -36.92 132.96
CA PHE A 316 -117.26 -37.09 132.99
C PHE A 316 -117.72 -38.27 133.86
N SER A 317 -116.90 -39.32 133.96
CA SER A 317 -117.18 -40.49 134.81
C SER A 317 -115.88 -41.07 135.36
N GLY A 318 -115.96 -41.96 136.35
CA GLY A 318 -114.82 -42.73 136.84
C GLY A 318 -114.06 -43.48 135.75
N GLN A 319 -114.65 -43.65 134.57
CA GLN A 319 -114.08 -44.36 133.41
C GLN A 319 -113.92 -43.48 132.16
N LEU A 320 -114.43 -42.25 132.10
CA LEU A 320 -114.40 -41.43 130.87
C LEU A 320 -113.82 -40.05 131.13
N THR A 321 -112.77 -39.71 130.38
CA THR A 321 -112.12 -38.39 130.41
C THR A 321 -112.07 -37.81 129.00
N ALA A 322 -112.38 -36.52 128.88
CA ALA A 322 -112.09 -35.76 127.67
C ALA A 322 -111.16 -34.61 127.99
N LYS A 323 -110.26 -34.32 127.05
CA LYS A 323 -109.35 -33.18 127.09
C LYS A 323 -109.33 -32.49 125.74
N LEU A 324 -109.26 -31.17 125.77
CA LEU A 324 -109.05 -30.35 124.59
C LEU A 324 -108.23 -29.13 124.97
N GLY A 325 -107.48 -28.58 124.03
CA GLY A 325 -106.63 -27.43 124.31
C GLY A 325 -105.93 -26.90 123.08
N GLY A 326 -105.21 -25.80 123.28
CA GLY A 326 -104.40 -25.16 122.26
C GLY A 326 -103.01 -24.86 122.79
N ALA A 327 -102.04 -24.78 121.88
CA ALA A 327 -100.72 -24.26 122.17
C ALA A 327 -100.36 -23.16 121.18
N TYR A 328 -99.44 -22.31 121.62
CA TYR A 328 -98.84 -21.28 120.81
C TYR A 328 -97.34 -21.34 121.00
N ASP A 329 -96.59 -21.44 119.91
CA ASP A 329 -95.14 -21.49 119.90
C ASP A 329 -94.51 -20.14 119.51
N THR A 330 -93.33 -19.85 120.07
CA THR A 330 -92.60 -18.60 119.79
C THR A 330 -91.65 -18.69 118.60
N ALA A 331 -91.32 -19.90 118.12
CA ALA A 331 -90.35 -20.11 117.03
C ALA A 331 -90.95 -19.84 115.65
N THR A 332 -92.21 -20.21 115.45
CA THR A 332 -92.97 -20.02 114.21
C THR A 332 -94.21 -19.17 114.39
N LYS A 333 -94.59 -18.85 115.63
CA LYS A 333 -95.79 -18.07 115.97
C LYS A 333 -97.05 -18.74 115.43
N THR A 334 -97.06 -20.06 115.45
CA THR A 334 -98.19 -20.86 115.01
C THR A 334 -99.03 -21.27 116.22
N GLU A 335 -100.30 -21.55 115.95
CA GLU A 335 -101.25 -22.04 116.93
C GLU A 335 -101.59 -23.49 116.57
N SER A 336 -101.43 -24.40 117.51
CA SER A 336 -101.89 -25.78 117.36
C SER A 336 -102.98 -26.10 118.36
N ALA A 337 -103.81 -27.09 118.05
CA ALA A 337 -104.90 -27.53 118.90
C ALA A 337 -104.91 -29.05 119.01
N PHE A 338 -105.33 -29.55 120.17
CA PHE A 338 -105.52 -30.98 120.40
C PHE A 338 -106.87 -31.27 121.03
N VAL A 339 -107.37 -32.47 120.77
CA VAL A 339 -108.53 -33.05 121.43
C VAL A 339 -108.24 -34.54 121.64
N GLY A 340 -108.59 -35.04 122.81
CA GLY A 340 -108.38 -36.43 123.19
C GLY A 340 -109.48 -36.92 124.11
N VAL A 341 -109.84 -38.18 123.97
CA VAL A 341 -110.76 -38.87 124.87
C VAL A 341 -110.09 -40.14 125.38
N GLY A 342 -110.26 -40.43 126.65
CA GLY A 342 -109.70 -41.59 127.32
C GLY A 342 -110.80 -42.37 128.02
N TYR A 343 -110.76 -43.68 127.88
CA TYR A 343 -111.65 -44.60 128.59
C TYR A 343 -110.81 -45.57 129.43
N GLU A 344 -111.11 -45.69 130.72
CA GLU A 344 -110.43 -46.59 131.66
C GLU A 344 -111.34 -47.76 132.02
N PHE A 345 -110.79 -48.98 132.06
CA PHE A 345 -111.53 -50.22 132.28
C PHE A 345 -111.32 -50.81 133.67
#